data_AF-A0A800AJJ8-F1
#
_entry.id   AF-A0A800AJJ8-F1
#
_cell.length_a   1.000
_cell.length_b   1.000
_cell.length_c   1.000
_cell.angle_alpha   90.00
_cell.angle_beta   90.00
_cell.angle_gamma   90.00
#
_symmetry.space_group_name_H-M   'P 1'
#
loop_
_entity.id
_entity.type
_entity.pdbx_description
1 polymer ?
#
loop_
_entity_poly.entity_id
_entity_poly.type
_entity_poly.pdbx_seq_one_letter_code
_entity_poly.pdbx_strand_id
1 'polypeptide(L)'
;MVPIENKYAQYVIADDGANLHFIDKRTDADYCVQNPRSSFARIRKAGQEFNTSEASYADGRITVRFGDSGVSAVIGVTAKEHYFVLEVLSVTGEGVEELVFVDLPLTLAGTPEEPFAGCALALNLQTNVPELPRANTRLRAMCYPRFGFVGAKVALIGCPQSELRWVMQEVVSAAEDLPHSSIGGPWALDADINRGSYLFNFGGLSEEKVDDWIQLAQRLGINQIDFHGGKSFRFGDCLPNPETYPRGLASLRAVTDKLHEAGIIAGLHTYAFFIDKSCPWVTPAPDPRLAKDASSPLQSR
;
A
#
# COMPACT_ATOMS: atom_id res chain seq x y z
N MET A 1 7.10 -30.49 4.73
CA MET A 1 6.09 -29.74 3.96
C MET A 1 5.39 -28.77 4.90
N VAL A 2 5.01 -27.59 4.41
CA VAL A 2 4.35 -26.52 5.18
C VAL A 2 2.94 -26.29 4.63
N PRO A 3 1.89 -26.91 5.21
CA PRO A 3 0.51 -26.66 4.81
C PRO A 3 -0.10 -25.54 5.67
N ILE A 4 -0.66 -24.52 5.02
CA ILE A 4 -1.42 -23.45 5.67
C ILE A 4 -2.77 -23.34 4.96
N GLU A 5 -3.85 -23.26 5.72
CA GLU A 5 -5.19 -23.19 5.14
C GLU A 5 -6.12 -22.26 5.89
N ASN A 6 -7.07 -21.71 5.15
CA ASN A 6 -8.21 -20.96 5.67
C ASN A 6 -9.50 -21.51 5.03
N LYS A 7 -10.57 -20.72 5.04
CA LYS A 7 -11.86 -21.12 4.43
C LYS A 7 -11.78 -21.35 2.92
N TYR A 8 -11.01 -20.54 2.20
CA TYR A 8 -11.01 -20.51 0.73
C TYR A 8 -9.73 -21.05 0.11
N ALA A 9 -8.59 -20.87 0.75
CA ALA A 9 -7.29 -21.18 0.18
C ALA A 9 -6.52 -22.20 1.01
N GLN A 10 -5.75 -23.04 0.32
CA GLN A 10 -4.67 -23.82 0.89
C GLN A 10 -3.35 -23.43 0.20
N TYR A 11 -2.35 -23.04 0.99
CA TYR A 11 -1.01 -22.74 0.52
C TYR A 11 -0.04 -23.80 1.03
N VAL A 12 0.74 -24.38 0.12
CA VAL A 12 1.70 -25.46 0.44
C VAL A 12 3.09 -25.07 -0.04
N ILE A 13 4.07 -25.16 0.88
CA ILE A 13 5.49 -24.94 0.61
C ILE A 13 6.25 -26.25 0.87
N ALA A 14 7.15 -26.63 -0.02
CA ALA A 14 8.02 -27.80 0.10
C ALA A 14 9.11 -27.59 1.16
N ASP A 15 9.76 -28.68 1.57
CA ASP A 15 10.88 -28.64 2.53
C ASP A 15 12.14 -27.97 1.97
N ASP A 16 12.25 -27.81 0.65
CA ASP A 16 13.29 -27.00 0.00
C ASP A 16 12.88 -25.53 -0.15
N GLY A 17 11.68 -25.15 0.32
CA GLY A 17 11.13 -23.81 0.19
C GLY A 17 10.48 -23.51 -1.17
N ALA A 18 10.33 -24.49 -2.07
CA ALA A 18 9.57 -24.28 -3.30
C ALA A 18 8.07 -24.13 -3.02
N ASN A 19 7.40 -23.21 -3.73
CA ASN A 19 5.95 -23.13 -3.75
C ASN A 19 5.40 -24.36 -4.46
N LEU A 20 4.57 -25.14 -3.76
CA LEU A 20 3.95 -26.34 -4.30
C LEU A 20 2.53 -26.11 -4.77
N HIS A 21 1.70 -25.45 -3.98
CA HIS A 21 0.27 -25.33 -4.27
C HIS A 21 -0.32 -24.04 -3.72
N PHE A 22 -1.25 -23.43 -4.45
CA PHE A 22 -2.14 -22.38 -3.96
C PHE A 22 -3.56 -22.70 -4.45
N ILE A 23 -4.24 -23.54 -3.67
CA ILE A 23 -5.47 -24.22 -4.06
C ILE A 23 -6.69 -23.43 -3.62
N ASP A 24 -7.66 -23.23 -4.51
CA ASP A 24 -9.03 -22.88 -4.14
C ASP A 24 -9.75 -24.10 -3.61
N LYS A 25 -9.98 -24.15 -2.29
CA LYS A 25 -10.59 -25.28 -1.57
C LYS A 25 -12.03 -25.59 -1.99
N ARG A 26 -12.67 -24.69 -2.75
CA ARG A 26 -14.05 -24.91 -3.24
C ARG A 26 -14.08 -25.72 -4.53
N THR A 27 -13.02 -25.66 -5.32
CA THR A 27 -12.96 -26.22 -6.67
C THR A 27 -11.80 -27.19 -6.88
N ASP A 28 -10.89 -27.28 -5.91
CA ASP A 28 -9.63 -28.00 -5.97
C ASP A 28 -8.69 -27.52 -7.10
N ALA A 29 -8.98 -26.34 -7.68
CA ALA A 29 -8.12 -25.71 -8.67
C ALA A 29 -6.86 -25.16 -8.00
N ASP A 30 -5.69 -25.56 -8.50
CA ASP A 30 -4.40 -25.04 -8.06
C ASP A 30 -3.96 -23.88 -8.95
N TYR A 31 -3.73 -22.72 -8.33
CA TYR A 31 -3.30 -21.51 -9.00
C TYR A 31 -1.82 -21.22 -8.86
N CYS A 32 -1.02 -22.08 -8.21
CA CYS A 32 0.43 -21.90 -8.14
C CYS A 32 1.12 -22.25 -9.46
N VAL A 33 2.00 -21.36 -9.95
CA VAL A 33 2.84 -21.66 -11.13
C VAL A 33 3.83 -22.78 -10.81
N GLN A 34 3.81 -23.84 -11.62
CA GLN A 34 4.65 -25.03 -11.42
C GLN A 34 5.93 -25.06 -12.27
N ASN A 35 6.00 -24.30 -13.37
CA ASN A 35 7.09 -24.40 -14.34
C ASN A 35 7.59 -23.01 -14.80
N PRO A 36 8.77 -22.56 -14.30
CA PRO A 36 9.52 -23.15 -13.19
C PRO A 36 8.79 -22.96 -11.86
N ARG A 37 9.06 -23.84 -10.89
CA ARG A 37 8.65 -23.59 -9.51
C ARG A 37 9.38 -22.39 -8.96
N SER A 38 8.65 -21.57 -8.22
CA SER A 38 9.18 -20.41 -7.50
C SER A 38 9.55 -20.78 -6.07
N SER A 39 10.47 -20.03 -5.47
CA SER A 39 10.80 -20.17 -4.04
C SER A 39 9.89 -19.25 -3.22
N PHE A 40 9.36 -19.76 -2.11
CA PHE A 40 8.51 -19.01 -1.17
C PHE A 40 9.18 -17.74 -0.66
N ALA A 41 10.47 -17.84 -0.34
CA ALA A 41 11.26 -16.75 0.20
C ALA A 41 12.66 -16.74 -0.42
N ARG A 42 13.25 -15.54 -0.51
CA ARG A 42 14.62 -15.35 -0.98
C ARG A 42 15.24 -14.11 -0.33
N ILE A 43 16.57 -14.06 -0.31
CA ILE A 43 17.30 -12.89 0.13
C ILE A 43 18.20 -12.36 -0.98
N ARG A 44 18.58 -11.09 -0.85
CA ARG A 44 19.75 -10.54 -1.53
C ARG A 44 20.85 -10.24 -0.52
N LYS A 45 22.08 -10.64 -0.82
CA LYS A 45 23.27 -10.42 0.01
C LYS A 45 24.49 -10.26 -0.88
N ALA A 46 25.26 -9.20 -0.68
CA ALA A 46 26.41 -8.84 -1.51
C ALA A 46 26.07 -8.79 -3.01
N GLY A 47 24.89 -8.26 -3.36
CA GLY A 47 24.37 -8.20 -4.72
C GLY A 47 23.94 -9.55 -5.34
N GLN A 48 24.08 -10.68 -4.63
CA GLN A 48 23.66 -12.01 -5.09
C GLN A 48 22.33 -12.42 -4.45
N GLU A 49 21.49 -13.10 -5.23
CA GLU A 49 20.23 -13.67 -4.73
C GLU A 49 20.43 -15.12 -4.24
N PHE A 50 19.82 -15.44 -3.11
CA PHE A 50 19.79 -16.78 -2.53
C PHE A 50 18.33 -17.17 -2.27
N ASN A 51 17.87 -18.21 -2.97
CA ASN A 51 16.56 -18.82 -2.71
C ASN A 51 16.58 -19.60 -1.39
N THR A 52 15.40 -19.88 -0.87
CA THR A 52 15.26 -20.85 0.21
C THR A 52 15.78 -22.21 -0.28
N SER A 53 16.54 -22.90 0.58
CA SER A 53 17.05 -24.26 0.34
C SER A 53 16.52 -25.26 1.37
N GLU A 54 16.09 -24.77 2.54
CA GLU A 54 15.44 -25.56 3.58
C GLU A 54 14.31 -24.73 4.19
N ALA A 55 13.13 -25.34 4.35
CA ALA A 55 11.97 -24.79 5.01
C ALA A 55 11.38 -25.84 5.96
N SER A 56 10.98 -25.41 7.15
CA SER A 56 10.28 -26.25 8.13
C SER A 56 9.16 -25.47 8.79
N TYR A 57 8.10 -26.16 9.22
CA TYR A 57 6.95 -25.54 9.86
C TYR A 57 6.61 -26.23 11.17
N ALA A 58 6.57 -25.45 12.24
CA ALA A 58 6.17 -25.88 13.57
C ALA A 58 5.57 -24.71 14.34
N ASP A 59 4.51 -24.95 15.11
CA ASP A 59 3.90 -23.98 16.02
C ASP A 59 3.57 -22.62 15.38
N GLY A 60 3.03 -22.64 14.15
CA GLY A 60 2.67 -21.42 13.42
C GLY A 60 3.88 -20.63 12.90
N ARG A 61 5.05 -21.24 12.78
CA ARG A 61 6.28 -20.58 12.32
C ARG A 61 6.93 -21.37 11.18
N ILE A 62 7.23 -20.68 10.10
CA ILE A 62 8.08 -21.19 9.01
C ILE A 62 9.52 -20.76 9.30
N THR A 63 10.41 -21.72 9.48
CA THR A 63 11.86 -21.45 9.55
C THR A 63 12.47 -21.76 8.20
N VAL A 64 13.15 -20.77 7.60
CA VAL A 64 13.79 -20.89 6.29
C VAL A 64 15.30 -20.65 6.38
N ARG A 65 16.05 -21.35 5.54
CA ARG A 65 17.49 -21.12 5.29
C ARG A 65 17.72 -20.86 3.82
N PHE A 66 18.69 -19.98 3.53
CA PHE A 66 18.93 -19.49 2.18
C PHE A 66 20.26 -20.01 1.62
N GLY A 67 20.29 -21.28 1.21
CA GLY A 67 21.50 -21.95 0.69
C GLY A 67 22.70 -21.83 1.63
N ASP A 68 23.89 -21.65 1.06
CA ASP A 68 25.14 -21.48 1.81
C ASP A 68 25.40 -20.03 2.25
N SER A 69 24.38 -19.15 2.21
CA SER A 69 24.55 -17.72 2.55
C SER A 69 24.88 -17.46 4.02
N GLY A 70 24.66 -18.46 4.89
CA GLY A 70 24.73 -18.33 6.34
C GLY A 70 23.56 -17.54 6.96
N VAL A 71 22.50 -17.28 6.19
CA VAL A 71 21.31 -16.53 6.64
C VAL A 71 20.12 -17.46 6.83
N SER A 72 19.34 -17.20 7.87
CA SER A 72 18.04 -17.82 8.09
C SER A 72 17.00 -16.78 8.54
N ALA A 73 15.72 -17.10 8.37
CA ALA A 73 14.63 -16.28 8.87
C ALA A 73 13.52 -17.15 9.48
N VAL A 74 12.78 -16.56 10.42
CA VAL A 74 11.58 -17.17 11.00
C VAL A 74 10.39 -16.29 10.63
N ILE A 75 9.42 -16.87 9.92
CA ILE A 75 8.20 -16.22 9.49
C ILE A 75 7.02 -16.77 10.31
N GLY A 76 6.40 -15.94 11.13
CA GLY A 76 5.17 -16.26 11.83
C GLY A 76 4.00 -16.31 10.85
N VAL A 77 3.13 -17.29 11.01
CA VAL A 77 1.94 -17.51 10.19
C VAL A 77 0.73 -17.50 11.10
N THR A 78 -0.24 -16.64 10.81
CA THR A 78 -1.55 -16.65 11.44
C THR A 78 -2.61 -16.84 10.37
N ALA A 79 -3.29 -17.99 10.39
CA ALA A 79 -4.46 -18.20 9.56
C ALA A 79 -5.66 -17.45 10.16
N LYS A 80 -6.28 -16.57 9.36
CA LYS A 80 -7.58 -15.95 9.64
C LYS A 80 -8.65 -16.71 8.86
N GLU A 81 -9.92 -16.33 9.01
CA GLU A 81 -10.99 -17.04 8.30
C GLU A 81 -10.84 -16.94 6.78
N HIS A 82 -10.47 -15.77 6.25
CA HIS A 82 -10.45 -15.50 4.80
C HIS A 82 -9.07 -15.15 4.21
N TYR A 83 -8.04 -15.02 5.05
CA TYR A 83 -6.69 -14.65 4.62
C TYR A 83 -5.63 -15.21 5.57
N PHE A 84 -4.36 -15.10 5.19
CA PHE A 84 -3.21 -15.41 6.04
C PHE A 84 -2.49 -14.12 6.43
N VAL A 85 -1.96 -14.05 7.64
CA VAL A 85 -0.97 -13.04 8.01
C VAL A 85 0.39 -13.72 8.11
N LEU A 86 1.37 -13.19 7.40
CA LEU A 86 2.77 -13.61 7.50
C LEU A 86 3.59 -12.45 8.07
N GLU A 87 4.39 -12.74 9.09
CA GLU A 87 5.20 -11.76 9.82
C GLU A 87 6.64 -12.23 9.95
N VAL A 88 7.61 -11.38 9.65
CA VAL A 88 9.03 -11.67 9.90
C VAL A 88 9.30 -11.54 11.41
N LEU A 89 9.50 -12.67 12.09
CA LEU A 89 9.78 -12.72 13.53
C LEU A 89 11.26 -12.56 13.85
N SER A 90 12.14 -13.09 12.99
CA SER A 90 13.58 -12.93 13.11
C SER A 90 14.30 -13.13 11.79
N VAL A 91 15.47 -12.51 11.67
CA VAL A 91 16.46 -12.76 10.63
C VAL A 91 17.80 -12.96 11.32
N THR A 92 18.46 -14.09 11.06
CA THR A 92 19.78 -14.42 11.60
C THR A 92 20.80 -14.40 10.48
N GLY A 93 21.95 -13.78 10.73
CA GLY A 93 23.00 -13.56 9.73
C GLY A 93 23.17 -12.09 9.38
N GLU A 94 24.30 -11.75 8.76
CA GLU A 94 24.68 -10.37 8.44
C GLU A 94 24.69 -10.09 6.94
N GLY A 95 24.62 -8.81 6.58
CA GLY A 95 24.78 -8.34 5.20
C GLY A 95 23.58 -8.59 4.28
N VAL A 96 22.40 -8.88 4.84
CA VAL A 96 21.16 -8.99 4.05
C VAL A 96 20.75 -7.62 3.55
N GLU A 97 20.55 -7.48 2.24
CA GLU A 97 20.16 -6.23 1.56
C GLU A 97 18.64 -6.17 1.33
N GLU A 98 18.02 -7.33 1.11
CA GLU A 98 16.58 -7.52 0.90
C GLU A 98 16.19 -8.89 1.44
N LEU A 99 15.03 -8.97 2.10
CA LEU A 99 14.35 -10.23 2.39
C LEU A 99 12.98 -10.19 1.71
N VAL A 100 12.77 -11.09 0.75
CA VAL A 100 11.46 -11.41 0.21
C VAL A 100 10.92 -12.58 1.01
N PHE A 101 9.90 -12.34 1.82
CA PHE A 101 9.35 -13.34 2.75
C PHE A 101 8.01 -13.92 2.26
N VAL A 102 7.53 -13.48 1.10
CA VAL A 102 6.51 -14.12 0.27
C VAL A 102 6.83 -13.83 -1.19
N ASP A 103 6.88 -14.86 -2.03
CA ASP A 103 6.97 -14.74 -3.48
C ASP A 103 6.22 -15.89 -4.16
N LEU A 104 4.96 -15.64 -4.53
CA LEU A 104 4.05 -16.65 -5.10
C LEU A 104 3.47 -16.16 -6.44
N PRO A 105 4.06 -16.58 -7.58
CA PRO A 105 3.46 -16.43 -8.89
C PRO A 105 2.24 -17.33 -9.06
N LEU A 106 1.19 -16.77 -9.66
CA LEU A 106 -0.08 -17.43 -9.89
C LEU A 106 -0.32 -17.67 -11.39
N THR A 107 -1.10 -18.70 -11.71
CA THR A 107 -1.59 -18.97 -13.08
C THR A 107 -2.74 -18.06 -13.49
N LEU A 108 -3.27 -17.27 -12.54
CA LEU A 108 -4.28 -16.25 -12.75
C LEU A 108 -3.76 -15.06 -13.58
N ALA A 109 -4.65 -14.41 -14.31
CA ALA A 109 -4.43 -13.17 -15.06
C ALA A 109 -4.61 -11.89 -14.20
N GLY A 110 -5.21 -12.01 -13.02
CA GLY A 110 -5.50 -10.89 -12.11
C GLY A 110 -6.66 -10.01 -12.59
N THR A 111 -7.68 -10.63 -13.22
CA THR A 111 -8.83 -9.88 -13.78
C THR A 111 -10.14 -10.24 -13.06
N PRO A 112 -11.14 -9.33 -13.01
CA PRO A 112 -12.41 -9.56 -12.30
C PRO A 112 -13.26 -10.73 -12.84
N GLU A 113 -12.96 -11.24 -14.03
CA GLU A 113 -13.69 -12.34 -14.67
C GLU A 113 -13.21 -13.72 -14.19
N GLU A 114 -12.06 -13.79 -13.52
CA GLU A 114 -11.53 -15.05 -13.00
C GLU A 114 -12.33 -15.55 -11.79
N PRO A 115 -12.43 -16.87 -11.56
CA PRO A 115 -13.23 -17.43 -10.47
C PRO A 115 -12.58 -17.25 -9.08
N PHE A 116 -11.29 -16.94 -9.05
CA PHE A 116 -10.46 -16.87 -7.85
C PHE A 116 -9.50 -15.68 -7.97
N ALA A 117 -9.16 -15.09 -6.84
CA ALA A 117 -8.26 -13.95 -6.76
C ALA A 117 -7.16 -14.19 -5.74
N GLY A 118 -5.94 -13.81 -6.11
CA GLY A 118 -4.83 -13.63 -5.17
C GLY A 118 -4.55 -12.15 -4.94
N CYS A 119 -4.31 -11.76 -3.68
CA CYS A 119 -3.87 -10.40 -3.33
C CYS A 119 -2.91 -10.42 -2.14
N ALA A 120 -1.84 -9.63 -2.20
CA ALA A 120 -0.99 -9.34 -1.05
C ALA A 120 -1.22 -7.90 -0.60
N LEU A 121 -1.35 -7.67 0.69
CA LEU A 121 -1.49 -6.33 1.28
C LEU A 121 -0.42 -6.13 2.35
N ALA A 122 0.43 -5.12 2.18
CA ALA A 122 1.34 -4.69 3.23
C ALA A 122 0.51 -4.25 4.45
N LEU A 123 0.89 -4.69 5.64
CA LEU A 123 0.18 -4.36 6.89
C LEU A 123 0.92 -3.30 7.72
N ASN A 124 2.09 -2.86 7.28
CA ASN A 124 2.88 -1.81 7.92
C ASN A 124 3.91 -1.19 6.98
N LEU A 125 4.58 -0.13 7.45
CA LEU A 125 5.59 0.60 6.68
C LEU A 125 6.90 -0.18 6.48
N GLN A 126 7.18 -1.24 7.25
CA GLN A 126 8.35 -2.08 7.03
C GLN A 126 8.21 -2.96 5.77
N THR A 127 6.96 -3.20 5.34
CA THR A 127 6.65 -4.15 4.28
C THR A 127 6.39 -3.44 2.97
N ASN A 128 7.15 -3.81 1.95
CA ASN A 128 6.91 -3.40 0.58
C ASN A 128 6.14 -4.51 -0.16
N VAL A 129 4.97 -4.16 -0.68
CA VAL A 129 4.22 -4.94 -1.68
C VAL A 129 4.18 -4.09 -2.95
N PRO A 130 4.87 -4.50 -4.03
CA PRO A 130 4.96 -3.69 -5.25
C PRO A 130 3.67 -3.71 -6.07
N GLU A 131 2.84 -4.74 -5.90
CA GLU A 131 1.56 -4.84 -6.57
C GLU A 131 0.52 -3.89 -5.98
N LEU A 132 -0.42 -3.43 -6.83
CA LEU A 132 -1.59 -2.70 -6.36
C LEU A 132 -2.52 -3.63 -5.57
N PRO A 133 -3.29 -3.10 -4.60
CA PRO A 133 -4.24 -3.87 -3.80
C PRO A 133 -5.47 -4.26 -4.64
N ARG A 134 -5.32 -5.31 -5.45
CA ARG A 134 -6.34 -5.88 -6.37
C ARG A 134 -6.06 -7.37 -6.61
N ALA A 135 -6.82 -8.00 -7.50
CA ALA A 135 -6.48 -9.32 -8.02
C ALA A 135 -5.15 -9.23 -8.79
N ASN A 136 -4.21 -10.13 -8.48
CA ASN A 136 -2.86 -10.09 -9.02
C ASN A 136 -2.44 -11.45 -9.58
N THR A 137 -1.46 -11.41 -10.49
CA THR A 137 -0.80 -12.57 -11.09
C THR A 137 0.36 -13.09 -10.24
N ARG A 138 0.78 -12.33 -9.22
CA ARG A 138 1.89 -12.66 -8.33
C ARG A 138 1.69 -11.96 -7.00
N LEU A 139 1.93 -12.68 -5.92
CA LEU A 139 1.82 -12.19 -4.55
C LEU A 139 3.21 -12.08 -3.97
N ARG A 140 3.64 -10.87 -3.62
CA ARG A 140 4.98 -10.63 -3.07
C ARG A 140 4.94 -9.73 -1.86
N ALA A 141 5.84 -10.01 -0.92
CA ALA A 141 6.14 -9.12 0.20
C ALA A 141 7.62 -9.16 0.50
N MET A 142 8.21 -7.98 0.67
CA MET A 142 9.63 -7.83 0.97
C MET A 142 9.88 -6.73 1.99
N CYS A 143 11.02 -6.81 2.64
CA CYS A 143 11.49 -5.82 3.60
C CYS A 143 12.99 -5.59 3.44
N TYR A 144 13.46 -4.44 3.93
CA TYR A 144 14.81 -3.93 3.73
C TYR A 144 15.43 -3.52 5.07
N PRO A 145 16.76 -3.61 5.24
CA PRO A 145 17.44 -3.18 6.47
C PRO A 145 17.09 -1.76 6.90
N ARG A 146 16.94 -0.86 5.92
CA ARG A 146 16.61 0.56 6.15
C ARG A 146 15.29 0.76 6.90
N PHE A 147 14.32 -0.12 6.71
CA PHE A 147 13.01 -0.05 7.36
C PHE A 147 12.86 -1.07 8.51
N GLY A 148 13.86 -1.94 8.68
CA GLY A 148 13.82 -3.06 9.60
C GLY A 148 13.19 -4.31 8.99
N PHE A 149 13.72 -5.47 9.35
CA PHE A 149 13.17 -6.77 8.95
C PHE A 149 12.09 -7.25 9.93
N VAL A 150 12.41 -7.27 11.23
CA VAL A 150 11.51 -7.79 12.26
C VAL A 150 10.25 -6.94 12.35
N GLY A 151 9.10 -7.62 12.37
CA GLY A 151 7.78 -7.01 12.36
C GLY A 151 7.22 -6.73 10.97
N ALA A 152 8.00 -6.87 9.88
CA ALA A 152 7.46 -6.79 8.52
C ALA A 152 6.34 -7.81 8.34
N LYS A 153 5.17 -7.35 7.89
CA LYS A 153 3.90 -8.08 7.92
C LYS A 153 3.08 -7.87 6.65
N VAL A 154 2.56 -8.97 6.10
CA VAL A 154 1.67 -8.98 4.92
C VAL A 154 0.42 -9.80 5.20
N ALA A 155 -0.73 -9.36 4.68
CA ALA A 155 -1.90 -10.21 4.51
C ALA A 155 -1.87 -10.84 3.12
N LEU A 156 -1.92 -12.17 3.06
CA LEU A 156 -2.01 -12.96 1.84
C LEU A 156 -3.44 -13.47 1.68
N ILE A 157 -4.14 -12.97 0.67
CA ILE A 157 -5.53 -13.28 0.36
C ILE A 157 -5.56 -14.26 -0.82
N GLY A 158 -6.29 -15.36 -0.63
CA GLY A 158 -6.73 -16.25 -1.70
C GLY A 158 -8.21 -16.51 -1.47
N CYS A 159 -9.08 -16.02 -2.36
CA CYS A 159 -10.53 -16.11 -2.17
C CYS A 159 -11.27 -16.10 -3.52
N PRO A 160 -12.58 -16.44 -3.55
CA PRO A 160 -13.40 -16.15 -4.71
C PRO A 160 -13.27 -14.69 -5.14
N GLN A 161 -13.26 -14.45 -6.46
CA GLN A 161 -13.09 -13.11 -7.01
C GLN A 161 -14.19 -12.13 -6.57
N SER A 162 -15.42 -12.62 -6.37
CA SER A 162 -16.55 -11.85 -5.84
C SER A 162 -16.35 -11.37 -4.40
N GLU A 163 -15.58 -12.12 -3.60
CA GLU A 163 -15.35 -11.85 -2.18
C GLU A 163 -14.15 -10.92 -1.94
N LEU A 164 -13.24 -10.80 -2.93
CA LEU A 164 -11.95 -10.11 -2.76
C LEU A 164 -12.09 -8.75 -2.08
N ARG A 165 -13.00 -7.91 -2.56
CA ARG A 165 -13.16 -6.55 -2.03
C ARG A 165 -13.60 -6.56 -0.58
N TRP A 166 -14.52 -7.46 -0.21
CA TRP A 166 -14.99 -7.60 1.16
C TRP A 166 -13.89 -8.15 2.08
N VAL A 167 -13.11 -9.14 1.62
CA VAL A 167 -11.95 -9.64 2.38
C VAL A 167 -10.89 -8.55 2.56
N MET A 168 -10.67 -7.69 1.56
CA MET A 168 -9.79 -6.53 1.72
C MET A 168 -10.32 -5.53 2.76
N GLN A 169 -11.63 -5.33 2.86
CA GLN A 169 -12.23 -4.52 3.94
C GLN A 169 -11.93 -5.15 5.31
N GLU A 170 -12.11 -6.47 5.45
CA GLU A 170 -11.78 -7.21 6.68
C GLU A 170 -10.31 -7.01 7.07
N VAL A 171 -9.39 -7.22 6.12
CA VAL A 171 -7.94 -7.05 6.35
C VAL A 171 -7.60 -5.64 6.80
N VAL A 172 -8.09 -4.62 6.08
CA VAL A 172 -7.76 -3.22 6.37
C VAL A 172 -8.40 -2.76 7.68
N SER A 173 -9.61 -3.20 8.00
CA SER A 173 -10.25 -2.89 9.30
C SER A 173 -9.54 -3.55 10.48
N ALA A 174 -8.92 -4.72 10.29
CA ALA A 174 -8.18 -5.42 11.34
C ALA A 174 -6.73 -4.93 11.51
N ALA A 175 -6.24 -4.08 10.62
CA ALA A 175 -4.85 -3.62 10.61
C ALA A 175 -4.70 -2.31 11.40
N GLU A 176 -4.12 -2.39 12.60
CA GLU A 176 -3.93 -1.23 13.50
C GLU A 176 -3.02 -0.14 12.90
N ASP A 177 -2.02 -0.54 12.11
CA ASP A 177 -1.01 0.37 11.56
C ASP A 177 -1.42 0.98 10.20
N LEU A 178 -2.49 0.49 9.57
CA LEU A 178 -2.92 0.98 8.26
C LEU A 178 -3.89 2.15 8.40
N PRO A 179 -3.60 3.32 7.80
CA PRO A 179 -4.59 4.37 7.68
C PRO A 179 -5.71 3.88 6.75
N HIS A 180 -6.96 4.01 7.20
CA HIS A 180 -8.12 3.62 6.41
C HIS A 180 -9.18 4.74 6.38
N SER A 181 -10.00 4.71 5.35
CA SER A 181 -11.11 5.64 5.15
C SER A 181 -12.34 4.87 4.72
N SER A 182 -13.51 5.21 5.30
CA SER A 182 -14.79 4.60 4.93
C SER A 182 -15.27 4.99 3.52
N ILE A 183 -14.56 5.91 2.85
CA ILE A 183 -14.85 6.35 1.48
C ILE A 183 -13.69 6.08 0.52
N GLY A 184 -12.63 5.41 0.97
CA GLY A 184 -11.43 5.13 0.18
C GLY A 184 -11.06 3.65 0.18
N GLY A 185 -10.03 3.30 -0.59
CA GLY A 185 -9.53 1.92 -0.66
C GLY A 185 -10.63 0.92 -1.01
N PRO A 186 -10.79 -0.19 -0.26
CA PRO A 186 -11.78 -1.22 -0.61
C PRO A 186 -13.25 -0.78 -0.37
N TRP A 187 -13.50 0.35 0.31
CA TRP A 187 -14.83 0.97 0.45
C TRP A 187 -15.16 1.95 -0.67
N ALA A 188 -14.22 2.28 -1.55
CA ALA A 188 -14.39 3.35 -2.53
C ALA A 188 -15.61 3.16 -3.46
N LEU A 189 -15.95 1.92 -3.81
CA LEU A 189 -17.12 1.63 -4.66
C LEU A 189 -18.46 1.74 -3.92
N ASP A 190 -18.47 1.65 -2.59
CA ASP A 190 -19.69 1.73 -1.79
C ASP A 190 -20.05 3.18 -1.47
N ALA A 191 -19.07 4.07 -1.44
CA ALA A 191 -19.27 5.46 -1.06
C ALA A 191 -19.88 6.28 -2.20
N ASP A 192 -21.15 6.69 -2.04
CA ASP A 192 -21.89 7.45 -3.06
C ASP A 192 -21.22 8.76 -3.46
N ILE A 193 -20.53 9.42 -2.52
CA ILE A 193 -19.75 10.64 -2.79
C ILE A 193 -18.74 10.45 -3.93
N ASN A 194 -18.16 9.25 -4.09
CA ASN A 194 -17.16 8.97 -5.11
C ASN A 194 -17.74 8.92 -6.53
N ARG A 195 -19.07 8.93 -6.67
CA ARG A 195 -19.77 9.07 -7.96
C ARG A 195 -20.05 10.53 -8.32
N GLY A 196 -19.79 11.47 -7.40
CA GLY A 196 -20.03 12.89 -7.59
C GLY A 196 -18.96 13.59 -8.43
N SER A 197 -19.36 14.65 -9.11
CA SER A 197 -18.44 15.57 -9.78
C SER A 197 -17.82 16.54 -8.78
N TYR A 198 -16.59 16.99 -9.05
CA TYR A 198 -15.88 17.98 -8.24
C TYR A 198 -15.31 19.13 -9.10
N LEU A 199 -15.09 20.30 -8.47
CA LEU A 199 -14.34 21.41 -9.08
C LEU A 199 -12.96 21.52 -8.46
N PHE A 200 -11.95 21.76 -9.29
CA PHE A 200 -10.64 22.16 -8.81
C PHE A 200 -10.61 23.66 -8.48
N ASN A 201 -10.28 23.98 -7.23
CA ASN A 201 -9.91 25.32 -6.81
C ASN A 201 -8.40 25.55 -7.06
N PHE A 202 -8.10 26.12 -8.22
CA PHE A 202 -6.76 26.62 -8.59
C PHE A 202 -6.47 28.04 -8.06
N GLY A 203 -7.32 28.58 -7.18
CA GLY A 203 -7.19 29.90 -6.59
C GLY A 203 -8.50 30.70 -6.60
N GLY A 204 -8.58 31.71 -5.73
CA GLY A 204 -9.69 32.66 -5.70
C GLY A 204 -10.91 32.24 -4.87
N LEU A 205 -10.90 31.06 -4.24
CA LEU A 205 -11.86 30.68 -3.22
C LEU A 205 -11.42 31.19 -1.84
N SER A 206 -11.75 32.45 -1.55
CA SER A 206 -11.48 33.14 -0.27
C SER A 206 -12.75 33.28 0.57
N GLU A 207 -12.62 33.78 1.81
CA GLU A 207 -13.76 34.11 2.69
C GLU A 207 -14.78 35.05 2.03
N GLU A 208 -14.31 35.95 1.16
CA GLU A 208 -15.15 36.93 0.45
C GLU A 208 -15.87 36.31 -0.75
N LYS A 209 -15.31 35.26 -1.36
CA LYS A 209 -15.77 34.70 -2.64
C LYS A 209 -16.47 33.34 -2.50
N VAL A 210 -16.38 32.71 -1.34
CA VAL A 210 -16.96 31.38 -1.10
C VAL A 210 -18.45 31.30 -1.44
N ASP A 211 -19.23 32.35 -1.20
CA ASP A 211 -20.66 32.36 -1.50
C ASP A 211 -20.92 32.29 -3.03
N ASP A 212 -20.07 32.91 -3.85
CA ASP A 212 -20.15 32.82 -5.33
C ASP A 212 -19.80 31.40 -5.82
N TRP A 213 -18.80 30.77 -5.19
CA TRP A 213 -18.41 29.40 -5.48
C TRP A 213 -19.51 28.41 -5.12
N ILE A 214 -20.16 28.60 -3.97
CA ILE A 214 -21.32 27.78 -3.55
C ILE A 214 -22.43 27.89 -4.60
N GLN A 215 -22.78 29.12 -5.02
CA GLN A 215 -23.79 29.32 -6.05
C GLN A 215 -23.41 28.66 -7.39
N LEU A 216 -22.15 28.75 -7.79
CA LEU A 216 -21.66 28.11 -9.00
C LEU A 216 -21.77 26.58 -8.91
N ALA A 217 -21.31 25.99 -7.81
CA ALA A 217 -21.35 24.55 -7.58
C ALA A 217 -22.80 24.04 -7.61
N GLN A 218 -23.72 24.73 -6.92
CA GLN A 218 -25.15 24.38 -6.91
C GLN A 218 -25.77 24.45 -8.32
N ARG A 219 -25.47 25.49 -9.10
CA ARG A 219 -25.97 25.59 -10.50
C ARG A 219 -25.48 24.46 -11.39
N LEU A 220 -24.28 23.94 -11.13
CA LEU A 220 -23.68 22.84 -11.88
C LEU A 220 -24.01 21.45 -11.31
N GLY A 221 -24.75 21.38 -10.19
CA GLY A 221 -25.01 20.12 -9.49
C GLY A 221 -23.75 19.48 -8.88
N ILE A 222 -22.74 20.29 -8.55
CA ILE A 222 -21.48 19.86 -7.96
C ILE A 222 -21.56 19.98 -6.44
N ASN A 223 -21.13 18.92 -5.75
CA ASN A 223 -21.16 18.83 -4.29
C ASN A 223 -19.76 18.64 -3.68
N GLN A 224 -18.70 18.82 -4.47
CA GLN A 224 -17.31 18.65 -4.05
C GLN A 224 -16.41 19.73 -4.63
N ILE A 225 -15.52 20.29 -3.82
CA ILE A 225 -14.49 21.23 -4.26
C ILE A 225 -13.13 20.79 -3.73
N ASP A 226 -12.20 20.57 -4.65
CA ASP A 226 -10.83 20.13 -4.37
C ASP A 226 -9.88 21.33 -4.35
N PHE A 227 -9.29 21.60 -3.21
CA PHE A 227 -8.29 22.64 -3.03
C PHE A 227 -6.95 22.13 -3.58
N HIS A 228 -6.48 22.78 -4.65
CA HIS A 228 -5.27 22.37 -5.34
C HIS A 228 -4.02 22.98 -4.68
N GLY A 229 -3.00 22.15 -4.40
CA GLY A 229 -1.71 22.61 -3.89
C GLY A 229 -0.95 23.52 -4.88
N GLY A 230 0.05 24.26 -4.42
CA GLY A 230 0.74 25.31 -5.19
C GLY A 230 -0.05 26.61 -5.39
N LYS A 231 -1.37 26.61 -5.20
CA LYS A 231 -2.21 27.82 -5.27
C LYS A 231 -3.05 28.05 -4.03
N SER A 232 -3.79 27.04 -3.58
CA SER A 232 -4.58 27.14 -2.35
C SER A 232 -3.71 26.98 -1.11
N PHE A 233 -2.71 26.12 -1.18
CA PHE A 233 -1.70 25.92 -0.15
C PHE A 233 -0.36 25.55 -0.79
N ARG A 234 0.73 25.69 -0.08
CA ARG A 234 2.07 25.36 -0.56
C ARG A 234 2.30 23.84 -0.59
N PHE A 235 2.92 23.34 -1.65
CA PHE A 235 3.30 21.93 -1.75
C PHE A 235 4.37 21.56 -0.72
N GLY A 236 4.18 20.41 -0.06
CA GLY A 236 5.11 19.82 0.90
C GLY A 236 4.72 20.02 2.37
N ASP A 237 4.30 21.22 2.77
CA ASP A 237 3.90 21.52 4.16
C ASP A 237 2.45 22.00 4.31
N CYS A 238 1.71 22.07 3.20
CA CYS A 238 0.30 22.46 3.17
C CYS A 238 0.02 23.84 3.80
N LEU A 239 1.01 24.75 3.81
CA LEU A 239 0.81 26.10 4.32
C LEU A 239 -0.23 26.84 3.45
N PRO A 240 -1.37 27.31 3.99
CA PRO A 240 -2.36 28.04 3.20
C PRO A 240 -1.76 29.27 2.53
N ASN A 241 -2.21 29.58 1.31
CA ASN A 241 -1.77 30.77 0.59
C ASN A 241 -2.18 32.04 1.39
N PRO A 242 -1.23 32.87 1.86
CA PRO A 242 -1.53 34.01 2.72
C PRO A 242 -2.32 35.12 2.02
N GLU A 243 -2.28 35.20 0.68
CA GLU A 243 -3.09 36.17 -0.07
C GLU A 243 -4.57 35.77 -0.10
N THR A 244 -4.85 34.47 -0.18
CA THR A 244 -6.24 33.94 -0.21
C THR A 244 -6.77 33.69 1.20
N TYR A 245 -5.90 33.31 2.12
CA TYR A 245 -6.21 32.90 3.49
C TYR A 245 -5.35 33.70 4.48
N PRO A 246 -5.64 34.98 4.72
CA PRO A 246 -4.77 35.90 5.47
C PRO A 246 -4.60 35.53 6.95
N ARG A 247 -5.54 34.75 7.53
CA ARG A 247 -5.42 34.18 8.88
C ARG A 247 -4.95 32.72 8.87
N GLY A 248 -4.35 32.28 7.76
CA GLY A 248 -3.85 30.92 7.57
C GLY A 248 -4.96 29.88 7.64
N LEU A 249 -4.76 28.84 8.45
CA LEU A 249 -5.71 27.74 8.60
C LEU A 249 -7.08 28.20 9.11
N ALA A 250 -7.15 29.28 9.90
CA ALA A 250 -8.43 29.81 10.36
C ALA A 250 -9.28 30.36 9.20
N SER A 251 -8.63 31.00 8.22
CA SER A 251 -9.30 31.47 7.00
C SER A 251 -9.75 30.32 6.12
N LEU A 252 -8.88 29.32 5.89
CA LEU A 252 -9.23 28.13 5.12
C LEU A 252 -10.39 27.37 5.77
N ARG A 253 -10.37 27.24 7.12
CA ARG A 253 -11.46 26.61 7.88
C ARG A 253 -12.78 27.35 7.71
N ALA A 254 -12.79 28.67 7.81
CA ALA A 254 -14.01 29.46 7.62
C ALA A 254 -14.64 29.26 6.23
N VAL A 255 -13.81 29.14 5.20
CA VAL A 255 -14.26 28.80 3.84
C VAL A 255 -14.83 27.39 3.79
N THR A 256 -14.11 26.38 4.31
CA THR A 256 -14.59 24.99 4.29
C THR A 256 -15.85 24.78 5.13
N ASP A 257 -16.01 25.50 6.25
CA ASP A 257 -17.20 25.43 7.10
C ASP A 257 -18.44 25.91 6.32
N LYS A 258 -18.33 27.03 5.60
CA LYS A 258 -19.39 27.53 4.70
C LYS A 258 -19.72 26.56 3.56
N LEU A 259 -18.72 25.90 2.98
CA LEU A 259 -18.96 24.87 1.96
C LEU A 259 -19.76 23.70 2.55
N HIS A 260 -19.36 23.22 3.73
CA HIS A 260 -20.05 22.11 4.41
C HIS A 260 -21.49 22.49 4.81
N GLU A 261 -21.72 23.71 5.29
CA GLU A 261 -23.07 24.24 5.56
C GLU A 261 -23.97 24.23 4.31
N ALA A 262 -23.38 24.42 3.13
CA ALA A 262 -24.05 24.33 1.84
C ALA A 262 -24.13 22.90 1.26
N GLY A 263 -23.68 21.88 2.00
CA GLY A 263 -23.65 20.48 1.54
C GLY A 263 -22.55 20.17 0.52
N ILE A 264 -21.52 21.01 0.43
CA ILE A 264 -20.37 20.83 -0.46
C ILE A 264 -19.17 20.34 0.36
N ILE A 265 -18.58 19.24 -0.04
CA ILE A 265 -17.43 18.62 0.65
C ILE A 265 -16.13 19.23 0.12
N ALA A 266 -15.19 19.51 1.03
CA ALA A 266 -13.89 20.07 0.70
C ALA A 266 -12.79 18.98 0.68
N GLY A 267 -12.17 18.76 -0.47
CA GLY A 267 -11.02 17.87 -0.65
C GLY A 267 -9.69 18.63 -0.68
N LEU A 268 -8.60 17.98 -0.28
CA LEU A 268 -7.24 18.50 -0.50
C LEU A 268 -6.55 17.68 -1.59
N HIS A 269 -6.24 18.34 -2.71
CA HIS A 269 -5.50 17.73 -3.81
C HIS A 269 -4.01 18.05 -3.67
N THR A 270 -3.33 17.23 -2.86
CA THR A 270 -1.99 17.56 -2.31
C THR A 270 -0.83 17.33 -3.26
N TYR A 271 -0.94 16.39 -4.21
CA TYR A 271 0.17 15.91 -5.04
C TYR A 271 1.45 15.69 -4.22
N ALA A 272 1.46 14.67 -3.35
CA ALA A 272 2.53 14.41 -2.39
C ALA A 272 3.95 14.22 -3.00
N PHE A 273 4.07 14.13 -4.32
CA PHE A 273 5.33 14.09 -5.06
C PHE A 273 5.84 15.47 -5.52
N PHE A 274 5.06 16.54 -5.36
CA PHE A 274 5.53 17.92 -5.54
C PHE A 274 5.94 18.53 -4.21
N ILE A 275 6.99 19.36 -4.25
CA ILE A 275 7.45 20.14 -3.11
C ILE A 275 7.87 21.53 -3.57
N ASP A 276 7.37 22.55 -2.90
CA ASP A 276 7.72 23.93 -3.22
C ASP A 276 9.15 24.24 -2.78
N LYS A 277 9.91 24.98 -3.59
CA LYS A 277 11.31 25.31 -3.26
C LYS A 277 11.43 26.18 -2.01
N SER A 278 10.42 26.99 -1.70
CA SER A 278 10.37 27.81 -0.47
C SER A 278 9.95 27.03 0.77
N CYS A 279 9.54 25.77 0.61
CA CYS A 279 9.17 24.91 1.73
C CYS A 279 10.36 24.70 2.69
N PRO A 280 10.15 24.68 4.03
CA PRO A 280 11.22 24.47 5.01
C PRO A 280 11.98 23.15 4.84
N TRP A 281 11.36 22.16 4.18
CA TRP A 281 12.02 20.91 3.83
C TRP A 281 13.06 21.05 2.70
N VAL A 282 13.07 22.17 1.97
CA VAL A 282 13.93 22.39 0.79
C VAL A 282 14.92 23.55 1.01
N THR A 283 14.46 24.66 1.58
CA THR A 283 15.25 25.90 1.74
C THR A 283 15.53 26.18 3.21
N PRO A 284 16.76 26.58 3.60
CA PRO A 284 17.91 26.90 2.72
C PRO A 284 18.72 25.68 2.23
N ALA A 285 18.55 24.52 2.86
CA ALA A 285 19.19 23.27 2.46
C ALA A 285 18.16 22.13 2.51
N PRO A 286 18.07 21.27 1.48
CA PRO A 286 17.09 20.20 1.47
C PRO A 286 17.28 19.20 2.61
N ASP A 287 16.18 18.81 3.26
CA ASP A 287 16.17 17.82 4.34
C ASP A 287 16.79 16.50 3.84
N PRO A 288 17.74 15.91 4.58
CA PRO A 288 18.43 14.70 4.15
C PRO A 288 17.52 13.49 3.95
N ARG A 289 16.28 13.51 4.48
CA ARG A 289 15.29 12.44 4.32
C ARG A 289 14.56 12.48 2.99
N LEU A 290 14.60 13.60 2.25
CA LEU A 290 13.98 13.68 0.92
C LEU A 290 14.63 12.66 -0.02
N ALA A 291 13.79 11.99 -0.82
CA ALA A 291 14.27 11.03 -1.80
C ALA A 291 15.15 11.71 -2.86
N LYS A 292 16.25 11.04 -3.24
CA LYS A 292 17.19 11.49 -4.26
C LYS A 292 17.35 10.36 -5.26
N ASP A 293 17.07 10.64 -6.52
CA ASP A 293 17.18 9.65 -7.60
C ASP A 293 18.46 9.86 -8.44
N ALA A 294 18.92 11.11 -8.58
CA ALA A 294 20.17 11.43 -9.27
C ALA A 294 20.89 12.61 -8.63
N SER A 295 22.22 12.59 -8.67
CA SER A 295 23.08 13.73 -8.36
C SER A 295 23.83 14.15 -9.61
N SER A 296 23.62 15.38 -10.09
CA SER A 296 24.43 15.96 -11.15
C SER A 296 25.37 17.01 -10.57
N PRO A 297 26.67 16.98 -10.90
CA PRO A 297 27.55 18.09 -10.55
C PRO A 297 27.10 19.33 -11.32
N LEU A 298 26.97 20.46 -10.61
CA LEU A 298 26.80 21.77 -11.24
C LEU A 298 28.07 22.07 -12.05
N GLN A 299 27.96 22.11 -13.37
CA GLN A 299 29.00 22.70 -14.21
C GLN A 299 28.98 24.21 -13.97
N SER A 300 30.05 24.74 -13.39
CA SER A 300 30.30 26.18 -13.34
C SER A 300 30.40 26.72 -14.76
N ARG A 301 29.59 27.73 -15.08
CA ARG A 301 29.77 28.55 -16.30
C ARG A 301 30.90 29.55 -16.09
#